data_AF-S0FEB1-F1
#
_entry.id   AF-S0FEB1-F1
#
_cell.length_a   1.000
_cell.length_b   1.000
_cell.length_c   1.000
_cell.angle_alpha   90.00
_cell.angle_beta   90.00
_cell.angle_gamma   90.00
#
_symmetry.space_group_name_H-M   'P 1'
#
loop_
_entity.id
_entity.type
_entity.pdbx_description
1 polymer ?
#
loop_
_entity_poly.entity_id
_entity_poly.type
_entity_poly.pdbx_seq_one_letter_code
_entity_poly.pdbx_strand_id
1 'polypeptide(L)'
;MEISFFFYTFAIHLIINVKKETLNYKDLFQKVISLLSAPGKAWDEIEQRSEGRAVMTSFVYPLIGLCGLSEFVGSFIGKDLDPELFQVALTRCCAVAVALFGGFFLAVYLLEKLGEHWLVRFESHERMMVFVGYSLVVTFVLDIISGLFSIAVLHWILQVYTLFIVFEGARRLMKVEESRLTGYTVIATIIILLCPTLIEFIFNKLSVILN
;
A
#
# COMPACT_ATOMS: atom_id res chain seq x y z
N MET A 1 3.68 14.07 -22.68
CA MET A 1 3.96 15.34 -21.97
C MET A 1 3.17 15.46 -20.66
N GLU A 2 1.92 14.98 -20.57
CA GLU A 2 1.10 15.09 -19.34
C GLU A 2 1.46 14.07 -18.23
N ILE A 3 1.85 12.85 -18.60
CA ILE A 3 2.23 11.81 -17.63
C ILE A 3 3.49 12.22 -16.84
N SER A 4 4.52 12.75 -17.52
CA SER A 4 5.72 13.28 -16.85
C SER A 4 5.44 14.41 -15.87
N PHE A 5 4.40 15.22 -16.10
CA PHE A 5 4.03 16.31 -15.20
C PHE A 5 3.32 15.79 -13.94
N PHE A 6 2.46 14.76 -14.08
CA PHE A 6 1.90 14.05 -12.93
C PHE A 6 2.99 13.35 -12.11
N PHE A 7 3.95 12.69 -12.77
CA PHE A 7 5.12 12.10 -12.12
C PHE A 7 5.99 13.14 -11.42
N TYR A 8 6.23 14.31 -12.03
CA TYR A 8 6.98 15.38 -11.39
C TYR A 8 6.24 15.93 -10.17
N THR A 9 4.94 16.14 -10.26
CA THR A 9 4.14 16.64 -9.13
C THR A 9 4.07 15.62 -8.01
N PHE A 10 3.91 14.33 -8.34
CA PHE A 10 3.95 13.23 -7.39
C PHE A 10 5.33 13.07 -6.73
N ALA A 11 6.41 13.04 -7.53
CA ALA A 11 7.78 12.96 -7.03
C ALA A 11 8.13 14.18 -6.17
N ILE A 12 7.71 15.39 -6.58
CA ILE A 12 7.88 16.60 -5.79
C ILE A 12 7.07 16.50 -4.50
N HIS A 13 5.82 16.02 -4.52
CA HIS A 13 5.01 15.88 -3.32
C HIS A 13 5.56 14.82 -2.36
N LEU A 14 6.08 13.71 -2.90
CA LEU A 14 6.75 12.64 -2.17
C LEU A 14 8.06 13.17 -1.54
N ILE A 15 8.91 13.82 -2.31
CA ILE A 15 10.20 14.37 -1.85
C ILE A 15 9.98 15.51 -0.84
N ILE A 16 9.02 16.40 -1.07
CA ILE A 16 8.70 17.51 -0.15
C ILE A 16 8.17 16.98 1.18
N ASN A 17 7.27 15.99 1.17
CA ASN A 17 6.73 15.42 2.41
C ASN A 17 7.76 14.57 3.17
N VAL A 18 8.59 13.78 2.47
CA VAL A 18 9.66 12.98 3.10
C VAL A 18 10.71 13.89 3.76
N LYS A 19 10.97 15.08 3.22
CA LYS A 19 11.98 16.01 3.77
C LYS A 19 11.52 16.75 5.03
N LYS A 20 10.23 16.67 5.40
CA LYS A 20 9.62 17.50 6.45
C LYS A 20 9.48 16.79 7.81
N GLU A 21 9.62 15.47 7.85
CA GLU A 21 9.61 14.67 9.07
C GLU A 21 10.89 13.83 9.16
N THR A 22 11.51 13.78 10.32
CA THR A 22 12.60 12.83 10.59
C THR A 22 12.01 11.42 10.55
N LEU A 23 12.18 10.72 9.42
CA LEU A 23 11.67 9.38 9.24
C LEU A 23 12.26 8.42 10.28
N ASN A 24 11.44 7.93 11.21
CA ASN A 24 11.88 6.97 12.22
C ASN A 24 11.75 5.54 11.68
N TYR A 25 12.77 5.08 10.96
CA TYR A 25 12.81 3.72 10.40
C TYR A 25 12.57 2.63 11.45
N LYS A 26 13.00 2.82 12.70
CA LYS A 26 12.76 1.84 13.77
C LYS A 26 11.27 1.68 14.06
N ASP A 27 10.54 2.79 14.18
CA ASP A 27 9.09 2.77 14.39
C ASP A 27 8.37 2.17 13.17
N LEU A 28 8.80 2.50 11.95
CA LEU A 28 8.27 1.92 10.71
C LEU A 28 8.37 0.38 10.70
N PHE A 29 9.57 -0.16 10.91
CA PHE A 29 9.77 -1.61 10.92
C PHE A 29 9.04 -2.29 12.09
N GLN A 30 8.99 -1.64 13.25
CA GLN A 30 8.21 -2.14 14.39
C GLN A 30 6.72 -2.24 14.06
N LYS A 31 6.14 -1.24 13.39
CA LYS A 31 4.74 -1.28 12.93
C LYS A 31 4.50 -2.42 11.95
N VAL A 32 5.39 -2.60 10.97
CA VAL A 32 5.31 -3.71 10.01
C VAL A 32 5.33 -5.06 10.74
N ILE A 33 6.32 -5.29 11.60
CA ILE A 33 6.47 -6.55 12.34
C ILE A 33 5.26 -6.78 13.26
N SER A 34 4.79 -5.76 13.96
CA SER A 34 3.62 -5.85 14.85
C SER A 34 2.37 -6.26 14.09
N LEU A 35 2.09 -5.63 12.94
CA LEU A 35 0.93 -5.98 12.10
C LEU A 35 1.03 -7.40 11.51
N LEU A 36 2.22 -7.83 11.11
CA LEU A 36 2.42 -9.17 10.54
C LEU A 36 2.42 -10.30 11.58
N SER A 37 2.79 -10.01 12.84
CA SER A 37 2.91 -11.03 13.89
C SER A 37 1.71 -11.06 14.83
N ALA A 38 1.13 -9.90 15.16
CA ALA A 38 0.05 -9.75 16.13
C ALA A 38 -0.92 -8.62 15.72
N PRO A 39 -1.64 -8.74 14.59
CA PRO A 39 -2.46 -7.66 14.04
C PRO A 39 -3.52 -7.15 15.00
N GLY A 40 -4.15 -8.03 15.80
CA GLY A 40 -5.11 -7.59 16.81
C GLY A 40 -4.53 -6.59 17.81
N LYS A 41 -3.33 -6.86 18.33
CA LYS A 41 -2.63 -5.95 19.26
C LYS A 41 -2.15 -4.68 18.53
N ALA A 42 -1.64 -4.84 17.30
CA ALA A 42 -1.19 -3.71 16.50
C ALA A 42 -2.33 -2.72 16.23
N TRP A 43 -3.53 -3.20 15.90
CA TRP A 43 -4.71 -2.35 15.69
C TRP A 43 -5.16 -1.64 16.98
N ASP A 44 -5.09 -2.29 18.14
CA ASP A 44 -5.37 -1.63 19.42
C ASP A 44 -4.39 -0.46 19.68
N GLU A 45 -3.10 -0.66 19.40
CA GLU A 45 -2.07 0.38 19.54
C GLU A 45 -2.29 1.53 18.53
N ILE A 46 -2.66 1.21 17.29
CA ILE A 46 -2.97 2.19 16.23
C ILE A 46 -4.19 3.04 16.62
N GLU A 47 -5.26 2.41 17.13
CA GLU A 47 -6.46 3.12 17.59
C GLU A 47 -6.10 4.12 18.71
N GLN A 48 -5.24 3.72 19.65
CA GLN A 48 -4.80 4.60 20.74
C GLN A 48 -3.94 5.77 20.27
N ARG A 49 -3.08 5.57 19.26
CA ARG A 49 -2.18 6.62 18.73
C ARG A 49 -2.90 7.71 17.95
N SER A 50 -4.11 7.46 17.43
CA SER A 50 -4.91 8.44 16.67
C SER A 50 -4.12 9.15 15.55
N GLU A 51 -3.38 8.38 14.76
CA GLU A 51 -2.40 8.94 13.80
C GLU A 51 -3.01 9.76 12.65
N GLY A 52 -4.30 9.55 12.32
CA GLY A 52 -5.00 10.29 11.26
C GLY A 52 -4.21 10.31 9.94
N ARG A 53 -4.03 11.51 9.37
CA ARG A 53 -3.25 11.69 8.12
C ARG A 53 -1.75 11.36 8.23
N ALA A 54 -1.17 11.30 9.43
CA ALA A 54 0.25 11.02 9.61
C ALA A 54 0.64 9.59 9.16
N VAL A 55 -0.33 8.67 9.02
CA VAL A 55 -0.10 7.33 8.46
C VAL A 55 0.54 7.40 7.06
N MET A 56 0.25 8.45 6.30
CA MET A 56 0.75 8.60 4.95
C MET A 56 2.26 8.85 4.94
N THR A 57 2.73 9.82 5.72
CA THR A 57 4.15 10.19 5.77
C THR A 57 4.97 9.23 6.63
N SER A 58 4.39 8.67 7.68
CA SER A 58 5.09 7.80 8.62
C SER A 58 5.11 6.32 8.23
N PHE A 59 4.18 5.86 7.37
CA PHE A 59 4.04 4.44 7.04
C PHE A 59 3.91 4.19 5.53
N VAL A 60 2.89 4.75 4.87
CA VAL A 60 2.54 4.42 3.48
C VAL A 60 3.62 4.87 2.50
N TYR A 61 3.99 6.16 2.51
CA TYR A 61 4.97 6.71 1.55
C TYR A 61 6.36 6.09 1.68
N PRO A 62 6.91 5.88 2.90
CA PRO A 62 8.16 5.16 3.06
C PRO A 62 8.13 3.75 2.47
N LEU A 63 7.05 2.99 2.71
CA LEU A 63 6.94 1.63 2.20
C LEU A 63 6.77 1.60 0.67
N ILE A 64 6.00 2.51 0.08
CA ILE A 64 5.92 2.66 -1.39
C ILE A 64 7.30 2.94 -1.97
N GLY A 65 8.08 3.83 -1.33
CA GLY A 65 9.45 4.12 -1.72
C GLY A 65 10.36 2.89 -1.67
N LEU A 66 10.24 2.07 -0.61
CA LEU A 66 10.96 0.81 -0.49
C LEU A 66 10.54 -0.23 -1.54
N CYS A 67 9.25 -0.32 -1.87
CA CYS A 67 8.75 -1.19 -2.94
C CYS A 67 9.36 -0.80 -4.29
N GLY A 68 9.29 0.48 -4.67
CA GLY A 68 9.89 0.97 -5.91
C GLY A 68 11.41 0.76 -5.95
N LEU A 69 12.11 1.02 -4.85
CA LEU A 69 13.55 0.79 -4.74
C LEU A 69 13.90 -0.70 -4.89
N SER A 70 13.11 -1.58 -4.28
CA SER A 70 13.33 -3.03 -4.36
C SER A 70 13.17 -3.56 -5.79
N GLU A 71 12.14 -3.10 -6.52
CA GLU A 71 11.91 -3.47 -7.93
C GLU A 71 13.03 -2.93 -8.84
N PHE A 72 13.49 -1.71 -8.55
CA PHE A 72 14.62 -1.12 -9.26
C PHE A 72 15.89 -1.94 -9.07
N VAL A 73 16.30 -2.19 -7.83
CA VAL A 73 17.52 -2.97 -7.51
C VAL A 73 17.39 -4.40 -8.02
N GLY A 74 16.22 -5.01 -7.84
CA GLY A 74 15.86 -6.33 -8.32
C GLY A 74 16.05 -6.54 -9.81
N SER A 75 15.78 -5.50 -10.61
CA SER A 75 15.90 -5.55 -12.07
C SER A 75 17.34 -5.83 -12.54
N PHE A 76 18.35 -5.53 -11.73
CA PHE A 76 19.77 -5.73 -12.02
C PHE A 76 20.34 -7.06 -11.49
N ILE A 77 19.61 -7.78 -10.64
CA ILE A 77 20.13 -9.02 -10.05
C ILE A 77 20.33 -10.07 -11.14
N GLY A 78 21.57 -10.52 -11.31
CA GLY A 78 21.94 -11.55 -12.28
C GLY A 78 21.94 -11.10 -13.75
N LYS A 79 22.00 -9.78 -14.02
CA LYS A 79 22.06 -9.22 -15.39
C LYS A 79 23.20 -8.24 -15.55
N ASP A 80 23.68 -8.08 -16.78
CA ASP A 80 24.69 -7.08 -17.14
C ASP A 80 24.10 -5.67 -17.17
N LEU A 81 24.91 -4.68 -16.78
CA LEU A 81 24.50 -3.28 -16.71
C LEU A 81 24.53 -2.63 -18.11
N ASP A 82 23.37 -2.56 -18.76
CA ASP A 82 23.16 -1.83 -20.02
C ASP A 82 22.26 -0.60 -19.79
N PRO A 83 22.50 0.55 -20.44
CA PRO A 83 21.56 1.67 -20.51
C PRO A 83 20.08 1.30 -20.73
N GLU A 84 19.78 0.31 -21.57
CA GLU A 84 18.39 -0.13 -21.81
C GLU A 84 17.78 -0.79 -20.56
N LEU A 85 18.56 -1.62 -19.85
CA LEU A 85 18.12 -2.24 -18.59
C LEU A 85 17.82 -1.19 -17.52
N PHE A 86 18.60 -0.10 -17.47
CA PHE A 86 18.37 1.00 -16.54
C PHE A 86 17.03 1.70 -16.81
N GLN A 87 16.70 1.95 -18.08
CA GLN A 87 15.41 2.54 -18.45
C GLN A 87 14.23 1.62 -18.09
N VAL A 88 14.36 0.32 -18.33
CA VAL A 88 13.35 -0.67 -17.96
C VAL A 88 13.17 -0.72 -16.44
N ALA A 89 14.26 -0.75 -15.67
CA ALA A 89 14.22 -0.76 -14.21
C ALA A 89 13.55 0.50 -13.65
N LEU A 90 13.86 1.68 -14.19
CA LEU A 90 13.19 2.93 -13.82
C LEU A 90 11.69 2.88 -14.13
N THR A 91 11.32 2.41 -15.32
CA THR A 91 9.91 2.31 -15.74
C THR A 91 9.13 1.40 -14.81
N ARG A 92 9.69 0.24 -14.42
CA ARG A 92 9.06 -0.68 -13.47
C ARG A 92 8.93 -0.11 -12.07
N CYS A 93 9.99 0.51 -11.54
CA CYS A 93 9.95 1.22 -10.27
C CYS A 93 8.85 2.29 -10.25
N CYS A 94 8.73 3.08 -11.32
CA CYS A 94 7.67 4.06 -11.47
C CYS A 94 6.27 3.41 -11.53
N ALA A 95 6.12 2.29 -12.26
CA ALA A 95 4.87 1.55 -12.34
C ALA A 95 4.40 1.08 -10.96
N VAL A 96 5.29 0.47 -10.17
CA VAL A 96 5.00 0.02 -8.79
C VAL A 96 4.60 1.20 -7.91
N ALA A 97 5.33 2.31 -7.96
CA ALA A 97 5.02 3.49 -7.15
C ALA A 97 3.65 4.08 -7.48
N VAL A 98 3.30 4.19 -8.77
CA VAL A 98 1.99 4.68 -9.23
C VAL A 98 0.87 3.72 -8.87
N ALA A 99 1.09 2.42 -9.05
CA ALA A 99 0.14 1.38 -8.70
C ALA A 99 -0.23 1.42 -7.22
N LEU A 100 0.77 1.43 -6.34
CA LEU A 100 0.55 1.45 -4.90
C LEU A 100 -0.06 2.77 -4.42
N PHE A 101 0.43 3.90 -4.92
CA PHE A 101 -0.09 5.20 -4.54
C PHE A 101 -1.52 5.41 -5.03
N GLY A 102 -1.79 5.21 -6.31
CA GLY A 102 -3.12 5.33 -6.89
C GLY A 102 -4.09 4.29 -6.31
N GLY A 103 -3.61 3.06 -6.13
CA GLY A 103 -4.35 1.96 -5.52
C GLY A 103 -4.76 2.24 -4.08
N PHE A 104 -3.89 2.85 -3.28
CA PHE A 104 -4.20 3.29 -1.92
C PHE A 104 -5.37 4.28 -1.90
N PHE A 105 -5.32 5.37 -2.68
CA PHE A 105 -6.39 6.37 -2.70
C PHE A 105 -7.69 5.84 -3.29
N LEU A 106 -7.60 4.99 -4.32
CA LEU A 106 -8.76 4.33 -4.89
C LEU A 106 -9.43 3.40 -3.87
N ALA A 107 -8.64 2.62 -3.12
CA ALA A 107 -9.16 1.75 -2.06
C ALA A 107 -9.82 2.55 -0.94
N VAL A 108 -9.20 3.65 -0.47
CA VAL A 108 -9.81 4.56 0.50
C VAL A 108 -11.17 5.03 -0.01
N TYR A 109 -11.22 5.60 -1.22
CA TYR A 109 -12.45 6.13 -1.79
C TYR A 109 -13.57 5.08 -1.92
N LEU A 110 -13.25 3.88 -2.41
CA LEU A 110 -14.23 2.80 -2.56
C LEU A 110 -14.72 2.28 -1.21
N LEU A 111 -13.85 2.21 -0.21
CA LEU A 111 -14.24 1.77 1.14
C LEU A 111 -15.04 2.81 1.90
N GLU A 112 -14.81 4.10 1.66
CA GLU A 112 -15.68 5.15 2.21
C GLU A 112 -17.10 4.99 1.68
N LYS A 113 -17.25 4.87 0.35
CA LYS A 113 -18.55 4.61 -0.27
C LYS A 113 -19.21 3.32 0.21
N LEU A 114 -18.42 2.26 0.38
CA LEU A 114 -18.92 1.00 0.92
C LEU A 114 -19.42 1.17 2.35
N GLY A 115 -18.65 1.86 3.20
CA GLY A 115 -18.99 2.07 4.60
C GLY A 115 -20.23 2.93 4.80
N GLU A 116 -20.45 3.94 3.94
CA GLU A 116 -21.72 4.71 3.90
C GLU A 116 -22.93 3.80 3.69
N HIS A 117 -22.85 2.88 2.73
CA HIS A 117 -23.93 1.93 2.44
C HIS A 117 -24.18 0.93 3.58
N TRP A 118 -23.10 0.51 4.25
CA TRP A 118 -23.17 -0.47 5.34
C TRP A 118 -23.45 0.16 6.72
N LEU A 119 -23.74 1.47 6.77
CA LEU A 119 -23.95 2.27 7.98
C LEU A 119 -22.80 2.17 8.99
N VAL A 120 -21.59 1.90 8.50
CA VAL A 120 -20.39 1.91 9.34
C VAL A 120 -20.09 3.36 9.66
N ARG A 121 -20.32 3.77 10.92
CA ARG A 121 -19.93 5.10 11.40
C ARG A 121 -18.42 5.14 11.59
N PHE A 122 -17.69 5.50 10.54
CA PHE A 122 -16.32 5.97 10.71
C PHE A 122 -16.31 7.50 10.80
N GLU A 123 -15.58 8.01 11.78
CA GLU A 123 -15.67 9.42 12.21
C GLU A 123 -15.01 10.41 11.24
N SER A 124 -14.13 9.94 10.34
CA SER A 124 -13.41 10.81 9.41
C SER A 124 -12.77 10.05 8.25
N HIS A 125 -12.51 10.77 7.15
CA HIS A 125 -11.69 10.32 6.02
C HIS A 125 -10.30 9.83 6.45
N GLU A 126 -9.73 10.46 7.48
CA GLU A 126 -8.42 10.11 8.01
C GLU A 126 -8.42 8.71 8.65
N ARG A 127 -9.52 8.32 9.31
CA ARG A 127 -9.66 6.98 9.87
C ARG A 127 -9.66 5.90 8.79
N MET A 128 -10.27 6.18 7.63
CA MET A 128 -10.23 5.29 6.47
C MET A 128 -8.81 5.20 5.88
N MET A 129 -8.09 6.31 5.78
CA MET A 129 -6.69 6.32 5.36
C MET A 129 -5.81 5.45 6.27
N VAL A 130 -5.99 5.54 7.59
CA VAL A 130 -5.29 4.69 8.58
C VAL A 130 -5.63 3.22 8.35
N PHE A 131 -6.92 2.91 8.20
CA PHE A 131 -7.38 1.53 7.98
C PHE A 131 -6.78 0.92 6.70
N VAL A 132 -6.86 1.63 5.58
CA VAL A 132 -6.31 1.14 4.30
C VAL A 132 -4.78 1.07 4.33
N GLY A 133 -4.14 2.11 4.87
CA GLY A 133 -2.68 2.23 4.85
C GLY A 133 -2.00 1.09 5.59
N TYR A 134 -2.50 0.77 6.79
CA TYR A 134 -1.98 -0.36 7.57
C TYR A 134 -2.41 -1.72 7.02
N SER A 135 -3.58 -1.82 6.39
CA SER A 135 -4.02 -3.07 5.76
C SER A 135 -3.19 -3.46 4.52
N LEU A 136 -2.53 -2.49 3.87
CA LEU A 136 -1.62 -2.74 2.74
C LEU A 136 -0.24 -3.29 3.16
N VAL A 137 0.04 -3.43 4.45
CA VAL A 137 1.35 -3.88 4.96
C VAL A 137 1.85 -5.18 4.31
N VAL A 138 0.95 -6.15 4.10
CA VAL A 138 1.29 -7.42 3.45
C VAL A 138 1.69 -7.19 2.00
N THR A 139 0.91 -6.38 1.27
CA THR A 139 1.22 -6.02 -0.13
C THR A 139 2.59 -5.35 -0.21
N PHE A 140 2.89 -4.38 0.65
CA PHE A 140 4.19 -3.73 0.67
C PHE A 140 5.34 -4.69 0.94
N VAL A 141 5.18 -5.58 1.92
CA VAL A 141 6.23 -6.54 2.28
C VAL A 141 6.44 -7.55 1.17
N LEU A 142 5.36 -8.01 0.53
CA LEU A 142 5.45 -8.90 -0.61
C LEU A 142 6.12 -8.23 -1.80
N ASP A 143 5.73 -7.02 -2.16
CA ASP A 143 6.37 -6.28 -3.26
C ASP A 143 7.87 -6.08 -3.02
N ILE A 144 8.27 -5.75 -1.78
CA ILE A 144 9.68 -5.63 -1.39
C ILE A 144 10.45 -6.93 -1.58
N ILE A 145 9.90 -8.04 -1.07
CA ILE A 145 10.56 -9.35 -1.17
C ILE A 145 10.62 -9.79 -2.64
N SER A 146 9.58 -9.49 -3.41
CA SER A 146 9.37 -10.01 -4.75
C SER A 146 10.13 -9.25 -5.82
N GLY A 147 10.33 -7.94 -5.60
CA GLY A 147 11.29 -7.17 -6.37
C GLY A 147 12.69 -7.78 -6.25
N LEU A 148 13.09 -8.27 -5.07
CA LEU A 148 14.43 -8.84 -4.85
C LEU A 148 14.54 -10.33 -5.20
N PHE A 149 13.49 -11.12 -4.97
CA PHE A 149 13.50 -12.57 -5.13
C PHE A 149 12.21 -13.06 -5.80
N SER A 150 12.34 -13.85 -6.87
CA SER A 150 11.17 -14.44 -7.54
C SER A 150 10.64 -15.67 -6.79
N ILE A 151 9.95 -15.46 -5.66
CA ILE A 151 9.35 -16.52 -4.83
C ILE A 151 7.82 -16.47 -4.98
N ALA A 152 7.29 -17.17 -5.98
CA ALA A 152 5.85 -17.19 -6.26
C ALA A 152 5.03 -17.83 -5.13
N VAL A 153 5.58 -18.84 -4.43
CA VAL A 153 4.85 -19.57 -3.37
C VAL A 153 4.57 -18.69 -2.15
N LEU A 154 5.48 -17.77 -1.81
CA LEU A 154 5.35 -16.91 -0.64
C LEU A 154 4.17 -15.93 -0.79
N HIS A 155 3.94 -15.43 -2.01
CA HIS A 155 2.81 -14.55 -2.30
C HIS A 155 1.48 -15.21 -1.94
N TRP A 156 1.23 -16.44 -2.38
CA TRP A 156 -0.07 -17.09 -2.18
C TRP A 156 -0.45 -17.25 -0.71
N ILE A 157 0.52 -17.58 0.15
CA ILE A 157 0.26 -17.79 1.58
C ILE A 157 0.12 -16.45 2.30
N LEU A 158 1.02 -15.51 2.03
CA LEU A 158 1.05 -14.25 2.76
C LEU A 158 -0.09 -13.32 2.31
N GLN A 159 -0.52 -13.35 1.04
CA GLN A 159 -1.64 -12.54 0.54
C GLN A 159 -2.96 -12.86 1.26
N VAL A 160 -3.19 -14.13 1.61
CA VAL A 160 -4.38 -14.53 2.37
C VAL A 160 -4.34 -13.95 3.79
N TYR A 161 -3.16 -13.71 4.34
CA TYR A 161 -2.99 -13.08 5.66
C TYR A 161 -3.54 -11.64 5.69
N THR A 162 -3.60 -10.94 4.54
CA THR A 162 -4.27 -9.64 4.44
C THR A 162 -5.71 -9.69 4.93
N LEU A 163 -6.43 -10.79 4.68
CA LEU A 163 -7.79 -10.97 5.20
C LEU A 163 -7.83 -10.86 6.72
N PHE A 164 -6.87 -11.48 7.41
CA PHE A 164 -6.80 -11.46 8.87
C PHE A 164 -6.45 -10.07 9.42
N ILE A 165 -5.52 -9.36 8.76
CA ILE A 165 -5.21 -7.97 9.13
C ILE A 165 -6.42 -7.06 8.96
N VAL A 166 -7.11 -7.15 7.82
CA VAL A 166 -8.32 -6.37 7.53
C VAL A 166 -9.44 -6.74 8.49
N PHE A 167 -9.58 -8.01 8.87
CA PHE A 167 -10.57 -8.48 9.85
C PHE A 167 -10.38 -7.80 11.20
N GLU A 168 -9.17 -7.87 11.75
CA GLU A 168 -8.85 -7.26 13.05
C GLU A 168 -8.99 -5.73 12.99
N GLY A 169 -8.61 -5.10 11.88
CA GLY A 169 -8.78 -3.65 11.67
C GLY A 169 -10.26 -3.25 11.58
N ALA A 170 -11.08 -4.04 10.89
CA ALA A 170 -12.51 -3.81 10.79
C ALA A 170 -13.19 -3.93 12.16
N ARG A 171 -12.76 -4.92 12.97
CA ARG A 171 -13.31 -5.15 14.31
C ARG A 171 -12.89 -4.08 15.31
N ARG A 172 -11.59 -3.75 15.36
CA ARG A 172 -11.00 -2.90 16.41
C ARG A 172 -11.01 -1.43 16.04
N LEU A 173 -10.43 -1.08 14.89
CA LEU A 173 -10.36 0.30 14.44
C LEU A 173 -11.69 0.79 13.88
N MET A 174 -12.36 0.02 13.03
CA MET A 174 -13.60 0.47 12.37
C MET A 174 -14.87 0.16 13.18
N LYS A 175 -14.77 -0.70 14.21
CA LYS A 175 -15.87 -1.08 15.10
C LYS A 175 -17.13 -1.54 14.35
N VAL A 176 -16.93 -2.29 13.26
CA VAL A 176 -18.02 -2.84 12.46
C VAL A 176 -18.80 -3.85 13.31
N GLU A 177 -20.13 -3.79 13.25
CA GLU A 177 -21.01 -4.73 13.96
C GLU A 177 -20.70 -6.18 13.59
N GLU A 178 -20.70 -7.09 14.57
CA GLU A 178 -20.34 -8.50 14.37
C GLU A 178 -21.16 -9.20 13.28
N SER A 179 -22.45 -8.84 13.16
CA SER A 179 -23.37 -9.39 12.14
C SER A 179 -22.93 -9.10 10.70
N ARG A 180 -22.16 -8.02 10.49
CA ARG A 180 -21.70 -7.54 9.18
C ARG A 180 -20.19 -7.65 9.00
N LEU A 181 -19.45 -7.90 10.08
CA LEU A 181 -17.99 -7.86 10.13
C LEU A 181 -17.37 -8.75 9.05
N THR A 182 -17.75 -10.02 8.96
CA THR A 182 -17.18 -10.95 7.98
C THR A 182 -17.41 -10.50 6.54
N GLY A 183 -18.64 -10.05 6.21
CA GLY A 183 -18.97 -9.57 4.87
C GLY A 183 -18.19 -8.31 4.51
N TYR A 184 -18.15 -7.33 5.41
CA TYR A 184 -17.36 -6.12 5.23
C TYR A 184 -15.88 -6.44 5.04
N THR A 185 -15.29 -7.29 5.89
CA THR A 185 -13.89 -7.70 5.78
C THR A 185 -13.58 -8.32 4.43
N VAL A 186 -14.38 -9.28 3.96
CA VAL A 186 -14.10 -9.96 2.68
C VAL A 186 -14.12 -8.96 1.52
N ILE A 187 -15.14 -8.10 1.46
CA ILE A 187 -15.25 -7.08 0.41
C ILE A 187 -14.10 -6.07 0.54
N ALA A 188 -13.76 -5.66 1.76
CA ALA A 188 -12.69 -4.71 2.00
C ALA A 188 -11.33 -5.25 1.59
N THR A 189 -11.02 -6.51 1.93
CA THR A 189 -9.81 -7.20 1.46
C THR A 189 -9.77 -7.25 -0.06
N ILE A 190 -10.86 -7.61 -0.72
CA ILE A 190 -10.92 -7.63 -2.19
C ILE A 190 -10.60 -6.25 -2.77
N ILE A 191 -11.21 -5.18 -2.25
CA ILE A 191 -10.95 -3.80 -2.70
C ILE A 191 -9.48 -3.42 -2.49
N ILE A 192 -8.94 -3.66 -1.29
CA ILE A 192 -7.56 -3.30 -0.93
C ILE A 192 -6.54 -4.01 -1.84
N LEU A 193 -6.80 -5.26 -2.20
CA LEU A 193 -5.91 -6.03 -3.08
C LEU A 193 -6.10 -5.71 -4.58
N LEU A 194 -7.33 -5.45 -5.02
CA LEU A 194 -7.61 -5.17 -6.43
C LEU A 194 -7.22 -3.75 -6.83
N CYS A 195 -7.29 -2.76 -5.94
CA CYS A 195 -7.02 -1.39 -6.36
C CYS A 195 -5.60 -1.16 -6.90
N PRO A 196 -4.52 -1.60 -6.22
CA PRO A 196 -3.17 -1.46 -6.77
C PRO A 196 -2.99 -2.21 -8.09
N THR A 197 -3.49 -3.44 -8.19
CA THR A 197 -3.37 -4.28 -9.39
C THR A 197 -4.14 -3.72 -10.58
N LEU A 198 -5.31 -3.09 -10.36
CA LEU A 198 -6.06 -2.39 -11.39
C LEU A 198 -5.31 -1.17 -11.92
N ILE A 199 -4.74 -0.34 -11.03
CA ILE A 199 -3.95 0.82 -11.44
C ILE A 199 -2.70 0.39 -12.22
N GLU A 200 -2.01 -0.65 -11.75
CA GLU A 200 -0.86 -1.22 -12.44
C GLU A 200 -1.22 -1.72 -13.84
N PHE A 201 -2.33 -2.45 -13.97
CA PHE A 201 -2.82 -2.94 -15.25
C PHE A 201 -3.11 -1.81 -16.23
N ILE A 202 -3.81 -0.76 -15.78
CA ILE A 202 -4.11 0.43 -16.58
C ILE A 202 -2.81 1.12 -17.01
N PHE A 203 -1.87 1.32 -16.07
CA PHE A 203 -0.60 1.97 -16.33
C PHE A 203 0.23 1.21 -17.37
N ASN A 204 0.38 -0.11 -17.21
CA ASN A 204 1.12 -0.95 -18.12
C ASN A 204 0.50 -0.96 -19.52
N LYS A 205 -0.84 -1.00 -19.63
CA LYS A 205 -1.52 -0.90 -20.93
C LYS A 205 -1.29 0.44 -21.61
N LEU A 206 -1.35 1.55 -20.87
CA LEU A 206 -1.07 2.88 -21.42
C LEU A 206 0.39 3.01 -21.86
N SER A 207 1.33 2.47 -21.08
CA SER A 207 2.76 2.51 -21.42
C SER A 207 3.07 1.76 -22.71
N VAL A 208 2.38 0.66 -23.01
CA VAL A 208 2.56 -0.09 -24.26
C VAL A 208 1.95 0.62 -25.46
N ILE A 209 0.85 1.37 -25.27
CA ILE A 209 0.20 2.12 -26.36
C ILE A 209 0.99 3.39 -26.72
N LEU A 210 1.69 3.97 -25.75
CA LEU A 210 2.41 5.24 -25.91
C LEU A 210 3.87 5.10 -26.36
N ASN A 211 4.37 3.86 -26.48
CA ASN A 211 5.71 3.50 -26.93
C ASN A 211 5.64 2.87 -28.32
#